data_AF-A0A3D5G7F8-F1
#
_entry.id   AF-A0A3D5G7F8-F1
#
_cell.length_a   1.000
_cell.length_b   1.000
_cell.length_c   1.000
_cell.angle_alpha   90.00
_cell.angle_beta   90.00
_cell.angle_gamma   90.00
#
_symmetry.space_group_name_H-M   'P 1'
#
loop_
_entity.id
_entity.type
_entity.pdbx_description
1 polymer ?
#
loop_
_entity_poly.entity_id
_entity_poly.type
_entity_poly.pdbx_seq_one_letter_code
_entity_poly.pdbx_strand_id
1 'polypeptide(L)'
;PYKTVLTHGFVLDEKGRKMSKSEGNVVDPAAVIKEYGADVLRLWVSSVDYSADVPLGKNILKQQSDVYRKIRNTAKFLLGNLHDFDPAKDAVPYEELPELDRYMLHRMCEVFAEVKDAFDSFQFSRFFQTVLNFCTVDLSNFYLDIAKDRLYISATDAHRRRSCQTVIAIAVENLAKAIAPVLCHMAEDIWQYIPYPTPYKSVFESGWVELDASWHNPELATRWQYLRQVRGEVNKVLEQARIQKTIGSSLEAKVLLYVSDVEKREQLQALNPSSEGLVEYVRSQNSVIELAAEEAAKLAQAQQEEAAAKVAKVLTKKTIHVNQETGGEKGDRPSKVIEYSAIEPSGSDGKPILDKVAQFVADLPSYAGNFLTEYQTVLVTFGLLISVLLTGKVTLAILDTMNQIPLLGGLFEIIGILFTMWFAFRHLLLAANRQEIAAEIGSMTADVFGKTTAIVIPEKQAIVLTNLIEPGIVEIPEIPKAELIAVEPKSETPAKTPVIPHAAFAGNGVDELRYLFITSEVELIESNAVMQELPYSFQSPELAIGVVKADGEKCDRCWNYSTHVGESIEHPLICERCVSAVVGEF
;
A
#
# COMPACT_ATOMS: atom_id res chain seq x y z
N PRO A 1 -42.39 -20.10 10.78
CA PRO A 1 -42.42 -19.59 9.37
C PRO A 1 -41.03 -19.30 8.77
N TYR A 2 -39.98 -19.18 9.59
CA TYR A 2 -38.60 -18.90 9.17
C TYR A 2 -37.65 -20.01 9.61
N LYS A 3 -36.53 -20.19 8.89
CA LYS A 3 -35.42 -21.10 9.27
C LYS A 3 -34.48 -20.46 10.30
N THR A 4 -34.27 -19.14 10.21
CA THR A 4 -33.41 -18.35 11.10
C THR A 4 -34.09 -17.02 11.42
N VAL A 5 -33.98 -16.54 12.65
CA VAL A 5 -34.41 -15.20 13.09
C VAL A 5 -33.22 -14.48 13.68
N LEU A 6 -32.99 -13.27 13.20
CA LEU A 6 -32.06 -12.34 13.80
C LEU A 6 -32.87 -11.24 14.49
N THR A 7 -32.59 -10.99 15.77
CA THR A 7 -33.15 -9.87 16.51
C THR A 7 -32.04 -8.87 16.79
N HIS A 8 -32.37 -7.57 16.75
CA HIS A 8 -31.44 -6.50 17.07
C HIS A 8 -32.00 -5.59 18.16
N GLY A 9 -31.12 -4.93 18.90
CA GLY A 9 -31.48 -3.92 19.89
C GLY A 9 -31.99 -2.63 19.26
N PHE A 10 -32.33 -1.67 20.12
CA PHE A 10 -32.75 -0.34 19.74
C PHE A 10 -31.55 0.60 19.55
N VAL A 11 -31.75 1.62 18.72
CA VAL A 11 -30.79 2.72 18.59
C VAL A 11 -31.06 3.75 19.67
N LEU A 12 -30.04 4.06 20.45
CA LEU A 12 -30.04 5.06 21.53
C LEU A 12 -29.25 6.30 21.11
N ASP A 13 -29.48 7.42 21.78
CA ASP A 13 -28.62 8.59 21.62
C ASP A 13 -27.19 8.31 22.12
N GLU A 14 -26.26 9.23 21.85
CA GLU A 14 -24.85 9.11 22.24
C GLU A 14 -24.63 8.96 23.77
N LYS A 15 -25.65 9.28 24.58
CA LYS A 15 -25.63 9.15 26.05
C LYS A 15 -26.36 7.89 26.53
N GLY A 16 -26.78 7.01 25.63
CA GLY A 16 -27.51 5.78 25.97
C GLY A 16 -28.98 6.01 26.34
N ARG A 17 -29.57 7.15 25.96
CA ARG A 17 -30.99 7.44 26.22
C ARG A 17 -31.82 7.13 24.99
N LYS A 18 -33.06 6.72 25.20
CA LYS A 18 -34.02 6.49 24.12
C LYS A 18 -34.22 7.78 23.31
N MET A 19 -34.16 7.67 21.99
CA MET A 19 -34.39 8.82 21.12
C MET A 19 -35.86 9.27 21.19
N SER A 20 -36.10 10.58 21.40
CA SER A 20 -37.42 11.18 21.37
C SER A 20 -37.39 12.58 20.75
N LYS A 21 -38.43 12.91 19.96
CA LYS A 21 -38.55 14.23 19.31
C LYS A 21 -38.60 15.37 20.34
N SER A 22 -39.20 15.13 21.51
CA SER A 22 -39.31 16.11 22.60
C SER A 22 -37.97 16.43 23.27
N GLU A 23 -37.05 15.47 23.34
CA GLU A 23 -35.71 15.69 23.91
C GLU A 23 -34.70 16.22 22.89
N GLY A 24 -35.08 16.29 21.60
CA GLY A 24 -34.22 16.78 20.53
C GLY A 24 -32.99 15.91 20.25
N ASN A 25 -32.98 14.66 20.73
CA ASN A 25 -31.86 13.71 20.61
C ASN A 25 -32.05 12.67 19.49
N VAL A 26 -33.00 12.91 18.58
CA VAL A 26 -33.24 12.04 17.42
C VAL A 26 -32.18 12.29 16.35
N VAL A 27 -31.57 11.22 15.85
CA VAL A 27 -30.69 11.26 14.68
C VAL A 27 -31.52 10.85 13.45
N ASP A 28 -31.78 11.80 12.55
CA ASP A 28 -32.51 11.53 11.30
C ASP A 28 -31.57 10.86 10.26
N PRO A 29 -31.86 9.63 9.80
CA PRO A 29 -31.06 8.96 8.77
C PRO A 29 -30.88 9.80 7.50
N ALA A 30 -31.89 10.55 7.06
CA ALA A 30 -31.78 11.38 5.86
C ALA A 30 -30.76 12.52 6.04
N ALA A 31 -30.69 13.09 7.24
CA ALA A 31 -29.69 14.10 7.58
C ALA A 31 -28.28 13.51 7.59
N VAL A 32 -28.11 12.31 8.18
CA VAL A 32 -26.83 11.60 8.18
C VAL A 32 -26.38 11.27 6.76
N ILE A 33 -27.26 10.73 5.92
CA ILE A 33 -26.95 10.39 4.52
C ILE A 33 -26.54 11.64 3.74
N LYS A 34 -27.22 12.77 3.96
CA LYS A 34 -26.88 14.04 3.31
C LYS A 34 -25.52 14.58 3.74
N GLU A 35 -25.14 14.43 5.01
CA GLU A 35 -23.88 14.96 5.56
C GLU A 35 -22.68 14.04 5.31
N TYR A 36 -22.84 12.73 5.52
CA TYR A 36 -21.74 11.75 5.52
C TYR A 36 -21.81 10.72 4.39
N GLY A 37 -22.97 10.57 3.73
CA GLY A 37 -23.23 9.51 2.76
C GLY A 37 -23.83 8.25 3.37
N ALA A 38 -24.53 7.46 2.55
CA ALA A 38 -25.22 6.24 2.99
C ALA A 38 -24.25 5.15 3.48
N ASP A 39 -23.09 5.03 2.85
CA ASP A 39 -22.09 4.03 3.23
C ASP A 39 -21.52 4.26 4.62
N VAL A 40 -21.38 5.51 5.08
CA VAL A 40 -20.92 5.80 6.45
C VAL A 40 -21.93 5.30 7.49
N LEU A 41 -23.23 5.49 7.21
CA LEU A 41 -24.28 4.96 8.10
C LEU A 41 -24.30 3.42 8.09
N ARG A 42 -24.15 2.78 6.93
CA ARG A 42 -24.06 1.31 6.82
C ARG A 42 -22.82 0.76 7.52
N LEU A 43 -21.70 1.46 7.41
CA LEU A 43 -20.45 1.11 8.08
C LEU A 43 -20.62 1.15 9.62
N TRP A 44 -21.29 2.18 10.14
CA TRP A 44 -21.67 2.24 11.55
C TRP A 44 -22.48 1.01 11.97
N VAL A 45 -23.53 0.65 11.21
CA VAL A 45 -24.36 -0.54 11.50
C VAL A 45 -23.50 -1.80 11.56
N SER A 46 -22.54 -1.96 10.64
CA SER A 46 -21.64 -3.11 10.67
C SER A 46 -20.65 -3.08 11.84
N SER A 47 -20.35 -1.92 12.41
CA SER A 47 -19.32 -1.80 13.46
C SER A 47 -19.80 -2.17 14.87
N VAL A 48 -21.11 -2.20 15.10
CA VAL A 48 -21.71 -2.38 16.43
C VAL A 48 -22.14 -3.83 16.68
N ASP A 49 -22.20 -4.21 17.95
CA ASP A 49 -22.92 -5.42 18.35
C ASP A 49 -24.43 -5.12 18.33
N TYR A 50 -25.08 -5.52 17.24
CA TYR A 50 -26.51 -5.27 17.05
C TYR A 50 -27.40 -6.06 18.02
N SER A 51 -26.88 -7.06 18.74
CA SER A 51 -27.69 -7.86 19.66
C SER A 51 -28.12 -7.07 20.91
N ALA A 52 -27.36 -6.03 21.24
CA ALA A 52 -27.64 -5.08 22.32
C ALA A 52 -28.20 -3.75 21.77
N ASP A 53 -28.66 -2.89 22.67
CA ASP A 53 -28.97 -1.51 22.32
C ASP A 53 -27.67 -0.74 21.99
N VAL A 54 -27.70 0.05 20.92
CA VAL A 54 -26.50 0.67 20.34
C VAL A 54 -26.59 2.19 20.30
N PRO A 55 -25.56 2.93 20.73
CA PRO A 55 -25.56 4.38 20.68
C PRO A 55 -25.27 4.89 19.27
N LEU A 56 -25.94 5.99 18.91
CA LEU A 56 -25.68 6.75 17.69
C LEU A 56 -25.64 8.24 18.01
N GLY A 57 -24.62 8.91 17.50
CA GLY A 57 -24.37 10.32 17.73
C GLY A 57 -23.39 10.91 16.75
N LYS A 58 -23.17 12.22 16.86
CA LYS A 58 -22.36 12.96 15.88
C LYS A 58 -20.89 12.54 15.95
N ASN A 59 -20.34 12.31 17.15
CA ASN A 59 -18.93 11.91 17.25
C ASN A 59 -18.71 10.50 16.71
N ILE A 60 -19.65 9.58 16.95
CA ILE A 60 -19.61 8.23 16.40
C ILE A 60 -19.64 8.30 14.87
N LEU A 61 -20.57 9.05 14.28
CA LEU A 61 -20.65 9.21 12.82
C LEU A 61 -19.38 9.84 12.23
N LYS A 62 -18.79 10.83 12.91
CA LYS A 62 -17.52 11.42 12.51
C LYS A 62 -16.39 10.38 12.50
N GLN A 63 -16.29 9.55 13.55
CA GLN A 63 -15.31 8.45 13.60
C GLN A 63 -15.52 7.46 12.44
N GLN A 64 -16.78 7.12 12.13
CA GLN A 64 -17.10 6.23 11.02
C GLN A 64 -16.75 6.84 9.66
N SER A 65 -16.92 8.16 9.50
CA SER A 65 -16.47 8.89 8.31
C SER A 65 -14.93 8.86 8.15
N ASP A 66 -14.20 8.95 9.26
CA ASP A 66 -12.74 8.82 9.24
C ASP A 66 -12.29 7.40 8.86
N VAL A 67 -12.97 6.36 9.36
CA VAL A 67 -12.74 4.96 8.97
C VAL A 67 -13.04 4.76 7.48
N TYR A 68 -14.20 5.23 7.01
CA TYR A 68 -14.58 5.21 5.60
C TYR A 68 -13.50 5.83 4.70
N ARG A 69 -12.97 7.00 5.11
CA ARG A 69 -11.89 7.68 4.37
C ARG A 69 -10.60 6.88 4.33
N LYS A 70 -10.26 6.14 5.38
CA LYS A 70 -9.08 5.24 5.39
C LYS A 70 -9.24 4.13 4.34
N ILE A 71 -10.38 3.42 4.34
CA ILE A 71 -10.66 2.36 3.36
C ILE A 71 -10.61 2.94 1.94
N ARG A 72 -11.28 4.08 1.71
CA ARG A 72 -11.28 4.75 0.40
C ARG A 72 -9.88 5.17 -0.06
N ASN A 73 -9.05 5.71 0.84
CA ASN A 73 -7.70 6.12 0.50
C ASN A 73 -6.80 4.94 0.15
N THR A 74 -6.95 3.80 0.85
CA THR A 74 -6.26 2.55 0.51
C THR A 74 -6.68 2.10 -0.90
N ALA A 75 -7.99 2.03 -1.18
CA ALA A 75 -8.48 1.66 -2.51
C ALA A 75 -8.00 2.62 -3.62
N LYS A 76 -8.00 3.93 -3.34
CA LYS A 76 -7.48 4.94 -4.27
C LYS A 76 -5.99 4.73 -4.57
N PHE A 77 -5.19 4.38 -3.56
CA PHE A 77 -3.77 4.07 -3.77
C PHE A 77 -3.60 2.83 -4.65
N LEU A 78 -4.37 1.77 -4.40
CA LEU A 78 -4.34 0.57 -5.23
C LEU A 78 -4.66 0.90 -6.70
N LEU A 79 -5.80 1.56 -6.95
CA LEU A 79 -6.23 1.96 -8.30
C LEU A 79 -5.23 2.87 -9.01
N GLY A 80 -4.67 3.87 -8.30
CA GLY A 80 -3.74 4.84 -8.88
C GLY A 80 -2.45 4.21 -9.41
N ASN A 81 -2.10 3.03 -8.92
CA ASN A 81 -0.90 2.29 -9.32
C ASN A 81 -1.18 1.23 -10.41
N LEU A 82 -2.37 1.20 -11.01
CA LEU A 82 -2.75 0.22 -12.05
C LEU A 82 -3.00 0.85 -13.42
N HIS A 83 -2.77 2.16 -13.59
CA HIS A 83 -3.13 2.91 -14.82
C HIS A 83 -2.46 2.38 -16.10
N ASP A 84 -1.32 1.68 -15.98
CA ASP A 84 -0.53 1.11 -17.06
C ASP A 84 -0.40 -0.43 -16.94
N PHE A 85 -1.32 -1.07 -16.22
CA PHE A 85 -1.33 -2.51 -15.98
C PHE A 85 -2.47 -3.18 -16.75
N ASP A 86 -2.13 -4.18 -17.55
CA ASP A 86 -3.06 -5.07 -18.24
C ASP A 86 -2.88 -6.49 -17.70
N PRO A 87 -3.80 -7.02 -16.87
CA PRO A 87 -3.67 -8.35 -16.28
C PRO A 87 -3.49 -9.47 -17.31
N ALA A 88 -3.96 -9.32 -18.55
CA ALA A 88 -3.81 -10.33 -19.57
C ALA A 88 -2.36 -10.43 -20.12
N LYS A 89 -1.54 -9.39 -19.91
CA LYS A 89 -0.17 -9.29 -20.45
C LYS A 89 0.88 -9.17 -19.35
N ASP A 90 0.57 -8.41 -18.31
CA ASP A 90 1.51 -7.96 -17.30
C ASP A 90 1.41 -8.78 -16.00
N ALA A 91 0.38 -9.61 -15.83
CA ALA A 91 0.24 -10.41 -14.60
C ALA A 91 1.37 -11.43 -14.47
N VAL A 92 1.95 -11.50 -13.28
CA VAL A 92 3.05 -12.40 -12.96
C VAL A 92 2.51 -13.69 -12.29
N PRO A 93 2.91 -14.89 -12.76
CA PRO A 93 2.52 -16.15 -12.13
C PRO A 93 2.94 -16.25 -10.66
N TYR A 94 2.17 -16.98 -9.85
CA TYR A 94 2.38 -17.10 -8.41
C TYR A 94 3.80 -17.60 -8.05
N GLU A 95 4.35 -18.51 -8.84
CA GLU A 95 5.66 -19.13 -8.63
C GLU A 95 6.82 -18.14 -8.86
N GLU A 96 6.58 -17.10 -9.67
CA GLU A 96 7.55 -16.05 -10.00
C GLU A 96 7.41 -14.84 -9.06
N LEU A 97 6.37 -14.79 -8.23
CA LEU A 97 6.20 -13.72 -7.27
C LEU A 97 7.26 -13.78 -6.14
N PRO A 98 7.81 -12.62 -5.75
CA PRO A 98 8.61 -12.48 -4.54
C PRO A 98 7.91 -13.03 -3.30
N GLU A 99 8.68 -13.39 -2.29
CA GLU A 99 8.17 -13.95 -1.04
C GLU A 99 7.18 -13.00 -0.33
N LEU A 100 7.45 -11.69 -0.33
CA LEU A 100 6.55 -10.65 0.19
C LEU A 100 5.18 -10.65 -0.50
N ASP A 101 5.19 -10.80 -1.82
CA ASP A 101 3.98 -10.78 -2.65
C ASP A 101 3.16 -12.06 -2.42
N ARG A 102 3.81 -13.22 -2.34
CA ARG A 102 3.17 -14.50 -1.98
C ARG A 102 2.60 -14.49 -0.56
N TYR A 103 3.32 -13.89 0.39
CA TYR A 103 2.82 -13.70 1.75
C TYR A 103 1.56 -12.84 1.78
N MET A 104 1.51 -11.77 0.99
CA MET A 104 0.33 -10.92 0.92
C MET A 104 -0.87 -11.63 0.31
N LEU A 105 -0.67 -12.49 -0.70
CA LEU A 105 -1.73 -13.35 -1.23
C LEU A 105 -2.24 -14.36 -0.20
N HIS A 106 -1.34 -15.02 0.55
CA HIS A 106 -1.73 -15.85 1.68
C HIS A 106 -2.57 -15.08 2.70
N ARG A 107 -2.12 -13.86 3.07
CA ARG A 107 -2.83 -13.01 4.02
C ARG A 107 -4.23 -12.63 3.52
N MET A 108 -4.40 -12.39 2.21
CA MET A 108 -5.71 -12.16 1.62
C MET A 108 -6.63 -13.38 1.74
N CYS A 109 -6.11 -14.60 1.57
CA CYS A 109 -6.89 -15.83 1.80
C CYS A 109 -7.47 -15.85 3.22
N GLU A 110 -6.64 -15.58 4.23
CA GLU A 110 -7.09 -15.54 5.63
C GLU A 110 -8.12 -14.43 5.87
N VAL A 111 -7.85 -13.21 5.38
CA VAL A 111 -8.73 -12.04 5.56
C VAL A 111 -10.10 -12.27 4.94
N PHE A 112 -10.16 -12.73 3.69
CA PHE A 112 -11.44 -12.88 3.01
C PHE A 112 -12.20 -14.14 3.45
N ALA A 113 -11.50 -15.16 3.96
CA ALA A 113 -12.14 -16.26 4.68
C ALA A 113 -12.79 -15.77 5.99
N GLU A 114 -12.11 -14.93 6.78
CA GLU A 114 -12.68 -14.35 8.00
C GLU A 114 -13.86 -13.42 7.69
N VAL A 115 -13.77 -12.61 6.64
CA VAL A 115 -14.90 -11.79 6.17
C VAL A 115 -16.09 -12.68 5.82
N LYS A 116 -15.88 -13.77 5.06
CA LYS A 116 -16.95 -14.72 4.72
C LYS A 116 -17.59 -15.32 5.97
N ASP A 117 -16.78 -15.83 6.90
CA ASP A 117 -17.24 -16.39 8.17
C ASP A 117 -18.07 -15.38 8.99
N ALA A 118 -17.65 -14.11 9.01
CA ALA A 118 -18.39 -13.04 9.66
C ALA A 118 -19.78 -12.82 9.05
N PHE A 119 -19.94 -12.94 7.73
CA PHE A 119 -21.25 -12.87 7.09
C PHE A 119 -22.09 -14.13 7.34
N ASP A 120 -21.50 -15.33 7.23
CA ASP A 120 -22.20 -16.61 7.44
C ASP A 120 -22.73 -16.74 8.88
N SER A 121 -21.98 -16.19 9.85
CA SER A 121 -22.35 -16.16 11.28
C SER A 121 -23.14 -14.92 11.70
N PHE A 122 -23.44 -14.01 10.78
CA PHE A 122 -24.06 -12.70 11.03
C PHE A 122 -23.27 -11.77 11.96
N GLN A 123 -21.98 -12.03 12.22
CA GLN A 123 -21.12 -11.21 13.07
C GLN A 123 -20.49 -10.03 12.30
N PHE A 124 -21.31 -9.08 11.87
CA PHE A 124 -20.86 -7.94 11.02
C PHE A 124 -19.76 -7.06 11.66
N SER A 125 -19.69 -7.01 12.99
CA SER A 125 -18.62 -6.31 13.71
C SER A 125 -17.24 -6.92 13.45
N ARG A 126 -17.16 -8.24 13.25
CA ARG A 126 -15.92 -8.90 12.81
C ARG A 126 -15.55 -8.48 11.40
N PHE A 127 -16.50 -8.48 10.47
CA PHE A 127 -16.27 -7.94 9.11
C PHE A 127 -15.68 -6.53 9.16
N PHE A 128 -16.28 -5.63 9.95
CA PHE A 128 -15.80 -4.26 10.10
C PHE A 128 -14.34 -4.22 10.57
N GLN A 129 -14.00 -4.96 11.63
CA GLN A 129 -12.64 -4.98 12.17
C GLN A 129 -11.65 -5.60 11.19
N THR A 130 -12.01 -6.72 10.55
CA THR A 130 -11.16 -7.42 9.60
C THR A 130 -10.84 -6.56 8.38
N VAL A 131 -11.83 -5.89 7.77
CA VAL A 131 -11.60 -4.99 6.63
C VAL A 131 -10.77 -3.77 7.03
N LEU A 132 -11.07 -3.16 8.18
CA LEU A 132 -10.30 -2.02 8.67
C LEU A 132 -8.84 -2.40 8.93
N ASN A 133 -8.61 -3.53 9.60
CA ASN A 133 -7.27 -4.04 9.88
C ASN A 133 -6.52 -4.39 8.59
N PHE A 134 -7.17 -5.04 7.63
CA PHE A 134 -6.56 -5.34 6.34
C PHE A 134 -6.12 -4.06 5.61
N CYS A 135 -7.01 -3.06 5.51
CA CYS A 135 -6.70 -1.81 4.82
C CYS A 135 -5.59 -0.99 5.51
N THR A 136 -5.54 -1.02 6.85
CA THR A 136 -4.63 -0.16 7.62
C THR A 136 -3.32 -0.85 7.97
N VAL A 137 -3.38 -2.06 8.54
CA VAL A 137 -2.23 -2.77 9.09
C VAL A 137 -1.52 -3.58 8.02
N ASP A 138 -2.24 -4.34 7.20
CA ASP A 138 -1.64 -5.25 6.21
C ASP A 138 -1.27 -4.50 4.92
N LEU A 139 -2.19 -3.68 4.39
CA LEU A 139 -1.94 -2.91 3.18
C LEU A 139 -1.18 -1.60 3.47
N SER A 140 -1.82 -0.60 4.09
CA SER A 140 -1.26 0.75 4.16
C SER A 140 0.05 0.86 4.94
N ASN A 141 0.13 0.29 6.15
CA ASN A 141 1.30 0.46 7.03
C ASN A 141 2.45 -0.52 6.71
N PHE A 142 2.19 -1.53 5.88
CA PHE A 142 3.13 -2.60 5.61
C PHE A 142 3.35 -2.77 4.11
N TYR A 143 2.46 -3.48 3.42
CA TYR A 143 2.70 -3.89 2.04
C TYR A 143 2.86 -2.71 1.08
N LEU A 144 1.94 -1.75 1.11
CA LEU A 144 1.95 -0.59 0.21
C LEU A 144 3.06 0.40 0.56
N ASP A 145 3.49 0.47 1.82
CA ASP A 145 4.60 1.34 2.21
C ASP A 145 5.93 0.81 1.66
N ILE A 146 6.15 -0.50 1.73
CA ILE A 146 7.29 -1.19 1.12
C ILE A 146 7.20 -1.14 -0.41
N ALA A 147 6.00 -1.30 -0.97
CA ALA A 147 5.77 -1.33 -2.41
C ALA A 147 6.08 -0.01 -3.13
N LYS A 148 6.05 1.16 -2.46
CA LYS A 148 6.31 2.47 -3.09
C LYS A 148 7.65 2.50 -3.83
N ASP A 149 8.69 1.90 -3.27
CA ASP A 149 9.99 1.83 -3.93
C ASP A 149 9.88 1.05 -5.26
N ARG A 150 9.16 -0.07 -5.29
CA ARG A 150 8.91 -0.86 -6.50
C ARG A 150 8.09 -0.09 -7.53
N LEU A 151 7.03 0.57 -7.08
CA LEU A 151 6.06 1.22 -7.96
C LEU A 151 6.60 2.50 -8.60
N TYR A 152 7.46 3.23 -7.88
CA TYR A 152 7.92 4.57 -8.30
C TYR A 152 9.35 4.58 -8.86
N ILE A 153 10.19 3.62 -8.49
CA ILE A 153 11.60 3.60 -8.88
C ILE A 153 11.81 2.73 -10.11
N SER A 154 11.25 1.52 -10.15
CA SER A 154 11.47 0.54 -11.23
C SER A 154 10.93 1.03 -12.58
N ALA A 155 11.46 0.47 -13.67
CA ALA A 155 10.95 0.69 -15.01
C ALA A 155 9.49 0.21 -15.14
N THR A 156 8.78 0.74 -16.12
CA THR A 156 7.32 0.53 -16.28
C THR A 156 6.94 -0.93 -16.48
N ASP A 157 7.76 -1.67 -17.24
CA ASP A 157 7.61 -3.07 -17.60
C ASP A 157 8.52 -4.01 -16.79
N ALA A 158 9.29 -3.48 -15.83
CA ALA A 158 10.16 -4.29 -14.99
C ALA A 158 9.36 -5.35 -14.22
N HIS A 159 9.85 -6.58 -14.20
CA HIS A 159 9.25 -7.70 -13.47
C HIS A 159 8.97 -7.35 -12.00
N ARG A 160 9.91 -6.64 -11.35
CA ARG A 160 9.79 -6.14 -9.98
C ARG A 160 8.55 -5.27 -9.72
N ARG A 161 8.15 -4.47 -10.72
CA ARG A 161 6.96 -3.62 -10.67
C ARG A 161 5.71 -4.41 -11.01
N ARG A 162 5.76 -5.24 -12.06
CA ARG A 162 4.64 -6.06 -12.51
C ARG A 162 4.21 -7.11 -11.47
N SER A 163 5.14 -7.69 -10.72
CA SER A 163 4.82 -8.61 -9.60
C SER A 163 3.97 -7.90 -8.54
N CYS A 164 4.34 -6.66 -8.20
CA CYS A 164 3.61 -5.85 -7.23
C CYS A 164 2.24 -5.41 -7.76
N GLN A 165 2.16 -4.96 -9.01
CA GLN A 165 0.89 -4.58 -9.64
C GLN A 165 -0.09 -5.76 -9.75
N THR A 166 0.41 -6.98 -9.97
CA THR A 166 -0.38 -8.21 -9.95
C THR A 166 -1.10 -8.38 -8.62
N VAL A 167 -0.37 -8.28 -7.50
CA VAL A 167 -0.97 -8.39 -6.15
C VAL A 167 -1.90 -7.22 -5.85
N ILE A 168 -1.56 -6.00 -6.28
CA ILE A 168 -2.42 -4.81 -6.10
C ILE A 168 -3.74 -4.94 -6.86
N ALA A 169 -3.72 -5.48 -8.08
CA ALA A 169 -4.91 -5.78 -8.87
C ALA A 169 -5.81 -6.80 -8.16
N ILE A 170 -5.23 -7.90 -7.68
CA ILE A 170 -5.94 -8.92 -6.89
C ILE A 170 -6.52 -8.29 -5.62
N ALA A 171 -5.77 -7.44 -4.92
CA ALA A 171 -6.22 -6.78 -3.69
C ALA A 171 -7.44 -5.90 -3.92
N VAL A 172 -7.42 -5.05 -4.95
CA VAL A 172 -8.47 -4.05 -5.17
C VAL A 172 -9.77 -4.67 -5.66
N GLU A 173 -9.70 -5.66 -6.55
CA GLU A 173 -10.86 -6.42 -7.01
C GLU A 173 -11.55 -7.13 -5.85
N ASN A 174 -10.79 -7.87 -5.03
CA ASN A 174 -11.35 -8.64 -3.94
C ASN A 174 -11.79 -7.76 -2.75
N LEU A 175 -11.13 -6.62 -2.52
CA LEU A 175 -11.61 -5.61 -1.58
C LEU A 175 -12.97 -5.07 -2.01
N ALA A 176 -13.15 -4.72 -3.29
CA ALA A 176 -14.44 -4.24 -3.81
C ALA A 176 -15.55 -5.27 -3.59
N LYS A 177 -15.30 -6.54 -3.94
CA LYS A 177 -16.24 -7.65 -3.72
C LYS A 177 -16.59 -7.82 -2.23
N ALA A 178 -15.59 -7.87 -1.36
CA ALA A 178 -15.77 -8.11 0.07
C ALA A 178 -16.57 -7.00 0.76
N ILE A 179 -16.38 -5.75 0.37
CA ILE A 179 -17.07 -4.62 1.01
C ILE A 179 -18.44 -4.31 0.40
N ALA A 180 -18.74 -4.81 -0.81
CA ALA A 180 -19.99 -4.52 -1.53
C ALA A 180 -21.29 -4.70 -0.72
N PRO A 181 -21.44 -5.71 0.16
CA PRO A 181 -22.65 -5.86 0.97
C PRO A 181 -22.89 -4.70 1.97
N VAL A 182 -21.84 -4.00 2.41
CA VAL A 182 -21.92 -2.93 3.42
C VAL A 182 -21.65 -1.56 2.80
N LEU A 183 -20.54 -1.41 2.10
CA LEU A 183 -20.06 -0.19 1.45
C LEU A 183 -20.41 -0.20 -0.04
N CYS A 184 -21.71 -0.33 -0.33
CA CYS A 184 -22.21 -0.60 -1.68
C CYS A 184 -21.82 0.46 -2.72
N HIS A 185 -21.83 1.75 -2.34
CA HIS A 185 -21.49 2.82 -3.29
C HIS A 185 -19.98 2.87 -3.51
N MET A 186 -19.17 2.74 -2.46
CA MET A 186 -17.71 2.69 -2.57
C MET A 186 -17.25 1.47 -3.37
N ALA A 187 -17.83 0.29 -3.13
CA ALA A 187 -17.48 -0.91 -3.87
C ALA A 187 -17.72 -0.76 -5.37
N GLU A 188 -18.88 -0.22 -5.74
CA GLU A 188 -19.22 0.05 -7.13
C GLU A 188 -18.31 1.14 -7.71
N ASP A 189 -18.03 2.21 -6.97
CA ASP A 189 -17.09 3.27 -7.37
C ASP A 189 -15.71 2.65 -7.68
N ILE A 190 -15.17 1.82 -6.78
CA ILE A 190 -13.90 1.12 -7.01
C ILE A 190 -13.96 0.29 -8.29
N TRP A 191 -15.02 -0.51 -8.48
CA TRP A 191 -15.17 -1.40 -9.63
C TRP A 191 -15.20 -0.63 -10.96
N GLN A 192 -15.92 0.49 -11.02
CA GLN A 192 -16.01 1.33 -12.22
C GLN A 192 -14.69 2.02 -12.60
N TYR A 193 -13.77 2.18 -11.64
CA TYR A 193 -12.45 2.80 -11.87
C TYR A 193 -11.31 1.80 -12.06
N ILE A 194 -11.60 0.49 -12.11
CA ILE A 194 -10.59 -0.51 -12.50
C ILE A 194 -10.18 -0.25 -13.96
N PRO A 195 -8.88 -0.06 -14.25
CA PRO A 195 -8.42 0.45 -15.56
C PRO A 195 -8.35 -0.61 -16.67
N TYR A 196 -8.70 -1.86 -16.36
CA TYR A 196 -8.70 -2.99 -17.28
C TYR A 196 -10.08 -3.66 -17.34
N PRO A 197 -10.39 -4.41 -18.41
CA PRO A 197 -11.68 -5.07 -18.55
C PRO A 197 -11.90 -6.10 -17.43
N THR A 198 -13.04 -6.02 -16.77
CA THR A 198 -13.53 -7.05 -15.85
C THR A 198 -14.66 -7.85 -16.52
N PRO A 199 -14.91 -9.12 -16.12
CA PRO A 199 -15.97 -9.93 -16.73
C PRO A 199 -17.40 -9.38 -16.50
N TYR A 200 -17.55 -8.47 -15.54
CA TYR A 200 -18.84 -7.99 -15.04
C TYR A 200 -18.89 -6.46 -15.05
N LYS A 201 -20.06 -5.89 -15.34
CA LYS A 201 -20.20 -4.44 -15.40
C LYS A 201 -20.28 -3.81 -14.03
N SER A 202 -20.82 -4.53 -13.05
CA SER A 202 -20.95 -4.08 -11.67
C SER A 202 -20.36 -5.10 -10.71
N VAL A 203 -19.84 -4.64 -9.57
CA VAL A 203 -19.34 -5.53 -8.52
C VAL A 203 -20.43 -6.48 -8.02
N PHE A 204 -21.69 -6.08 -8.06
CA PHE A 204 -22.83 -6.88 -7.61
C PHE A 204 -23.14 -8.08 -8.53
N GLU A 205 -22.61 -8.09 -9.75
CA GLU A 205 -22.70 -9.22 -10.67
C GLU A 205 -21.56 -10.23 -10.46
N SER A 206 -20.50 -9.83 -9.74
CA SER A 206 -19.24 -10.58 -9.69
C SER A 206 -19.19 -11.74 -8.69
N GLY A 207 -20.24 -11.89 -7.87
CA GLY A 207 -20.31 -12.94 -6.85
C GLY A 207 -19.45 -12.66 -5.62
N TRP A 208 -19.20 -13.71 -4.83
CA TRP A 208 -18.35 -13.61 -3.64
C TRP A 208 -16.86 -13.66 -4.01
N VAL A 209 -15.99 -13.30 -3.07
CA VAL A 209 -14.54 -13.45 -3.23
C VAL A 209 -14.18 -14.92 -3.40
N GLU A 210 -13.47 -15.22 -4.49
CA GLU A 210 -12.90 -16.54 -4.78
C GLU A 210 -11.40 -16.35 -5.01
N LEU A 211 -10.59 -16.92 -4.12
CA LEU A 211 -9.13 -16.91 -4.23
C LEU A 211 -8.62 -18.33 -4.50
N ASP A 212 -7.47 -18.42 -5.15
CA ASP A 212 -6.83 -19.71 -5.37
C ASP A 212 -6.39 -20.31 -4.02
N ALA A 213 -6.82 -21.55 -3.77
CA ALA A 213 -6.46 -22.29 -2.56
C ALA A 213 -4.95 -22.56 -2.48
N SER A 214 -4.23 -22.57 -3.61
CA SER A 214 -2.78 -22.76 -3.68
C SER A 214 -1.98 -21.65 -2.98
N TRP A 215 -2.58 -20.45 -2.81
CA TRP A 215 -1.94 -19.32 -2.14
C TRP A 215 -1.93 -19.46 -0.61
N HIS A 216 -2.68 -20.41 -0.06
CA HIS A 216 -2.71 -20.65 1.38
C HIS A 216 -1.43 -21.39 1.84
N ASN A 217 -0.47 -20.64 2.38
CA ASN A 217 0.82 -21.15 2.86
C ASN A 217 1.11 -20.76 4.34
N PRO A 218 0.73 -21.59 5.32
CA PRO A 218 0.93 -21.32 6.76
C PRO A 218 2.39 -21.27 7.22
N GLU A 219 3.28 -22.03 6.57
CA GLU A 219 4.70 -22.03 6.90
C GLU A 219 5.32 -20.68 6.55
N LEU A 220 5.01 -20.17 5.34
CA LEU A 220 5.37 -18.82 4.93
C LEU A 220 4.83 -17.76 5.90
N ALA A 221 3.56 -17.89 6.31
CA ALA A 221 2.93 -16.99 7.26
C ALA A 221 3.71 -16.89 8.58
N THR A 222 4.14 -18.04 9.10
CA THR A 222 4.91 -18.13 10.36
C THR A 222 6.26 -17.40 10.25
N ARG A 223 6.96 -17.58 9.13
CA ARG A 223 8.20 -16.85 8.86
C ARG A 223 7.96 -15.34 8.78
N TRP A 224 6.92 -14.91 8.08
CA TRP A 224 6.60 -13.48 7.94
C TRP A 224 6.08 -12.83 9.21
N GLN A 225 5.44 -13.59 10.11
CA GLN A 225 5.11 -13.09 11.44
C GLN A 225 6.37 -12.69 12.21
N TYR A 226 7.43 -13.51 12.16
CA TYR A 226 8.71 -13.16 12.75
C TYR A 226 9.35 -11.93 12.09
N LEU A 227 9.38 -11.87 10.75
CA LEU A 227 9.90 -10.70 10.02
C LEU A 227 9.16 -9.40 10.37
N ARG A 228 7.82 -9.46 10.48
CA ARG A 228 7.00 -8.31 10.88
C ARG A 228 7.23 -7.91 12.34
N GLN A 229 7.47 -8.86 13.24
CA GLN A 229 7.85 -8.58 14.62
C GLN A 229 9.19 -7.83 14.67
N VAL A 230 10.21 -8.32 13.95
CA VAL A 230 11.52 -7.64 13.86
C VAL A 230 11.37 -6.25 13.27
N ARG A 231 10.63 -6.08 12.16
CA ARG A 231 10.31 -4.75 11.59
C ARG A 231 9.65 -3.82 12.63
N GLY A 232 8.73 -4.34 13.44
CA GLY A 232 8.08 -3.60 14.51
C GLY A 232 9.06 -3.05 15.53
N GLU A 233 10.02 -3.86 15.99
CA GLU A 233 11.06 -3.42 16.92
C GLU A 233 12.05 -2.45 16.27
N VAL A 234 12.45 -2.68 15.01
CA VAL A 234 13.32 -1.77 14.25
C VAL A 234 12.66 -0.39 14.10
N ASN A 235 11.37 -0.35 13.75
CA ASN A 235 10.62 0.90 13.62
C ASN A 235 10.57 1.70 14.92
N LYS A 236 10.49 1.04 16.09
CA LYS A 236 10.53 1.74 17.39
C LYS A 236 11.88 2.45 17.58
N VAL A 237 12.99 1.79 17.27
CA VAL A 237 14.33 2.39 17.42
C VAL A 237 14.55 3.50 16.39
N LEU A 238 14.09 3.33 15.14
CA LEU A 238 14.10 4.38 14.12
C LEU A 238 13.30 5.61 14.56
N GLU A 239 12.14 5.42 15.17
CA GLU A 239 11.31 6.53 15.67
C GLU A 239 11.98 7.27 16.83
N GLN A 240 12.69 6.57 17.73
CA GLN A 240 13.51 7.21 18.76
C GLN A 240 14.59 8.11 18.14
N ALA A 241 15.30 7.63 17.11
CA ALA A 241 16.31 8.40 16.41
C ALA A 241 15.73 9.63 15.68
N ARG A 242 14.50 9.53 15.15
CA ARG A 242 13.77 10.64 14.53
C ARG A 242 13.32 11.71 15.52
N ILE A 243 12.74 11.30 16.66
CA ILE A 243 12.30 12.23 17.72
C ILE A 243 13.48 13.07 18.22
N GLN A 244 14.66 12.45 18.35
CA GLN A 244 15.90 13.12 18.75
C GLN A 244 16.64 13.81 17.58
N LYS A 245 16.02 13.87 16.39
CA LYS A 245 16.52 14.56 15.19
C LYS A 245 17.90 14.11 14.70
N THR A 246 18.29 12.87 15.01
CA THR A 246 19.53 12.30 14.45
C THR A 246 19.35 11.93 12.99
N ILE A 247 18.17 11.44 12.64
CA ILE A 247 17.72 11.18 11.26
C ILE A 247 16.40 11.92 11.03
N GLY A 248 16.17 12.40 9.80
CA GLY A 248 14.89 12.97 9.36
C GLY A 248 13.92 11.91 8.81
N SER A 249 14.46 10.89 8.14
CA SER A 249 13.71 9.80 7.53
C SER A 249 14.39 8.44 7.81
N SER A 250 13.65 7.33 7.68
CA SER A 250 14.27 5.99 7.85
C SER A 250 15.32 5.69 6.78
N LEU A 251 15.21 6.30 5.61
CA LEU A 251 16.19 6.14 4.54
C LEU A 251 17.56 6.76 4.89
N GLU A 252 17.64 7.66 5.87
CA GLU A 252 18.93 8.16 6.37
C GLU A 252 19.64 7.18 7.31
N ALA A 253 19.02 6.04 7.63
CA ALA A 253 19.51 5.11 8.62
C ALA A 253 20.14 3.86 8.01
N LYS A 254 21.15 3.37 8.72
CA LYS A 254 21.68 2.01 8.66
C LYS A 254 21.26 1.28 9.93
N VAL A 255 20.62 0.13 9.75
CA VAL A 255 20.16 -0.71 10.86
C VAL A 255 21.20 -1.78 11.13
N LEU A 256 21.71 -1.83 12.35
CA LEU A 256 22.54 -2.92 12.84
C LEU A 256 21.63 -3.93 13.54
N LEU A 257 21.73 -5.21 13.19
CA LEU A 257 20.84 -6.24 13.69
C LEU A 257 21.63 -7.42 14.25
N TYR A 258 21.39 -7.76 15.52
CA TYR A 258 21.91 -8.95 16.17
C TYR A 258 20.75 -9.86 16.58
N VAL A 259 20.83 -11.14 16.21
CA VAL A 259 19.87 -12.17 16.61
C VAL A 259 20.65 -13.32 17.24
N SER A 260 20.33 -13.69 18.48
CA SER A 260 21.09 -14.71 19.21
C SER A 260 20.86 -16.13 18.67
N ASP A 261 19.65 -16.41 18.17
CA ASP A 261 19.27 -17.64 17.50
C ASP A 261 19.96 -17.75 16.12
N VAL A 262 20.69 -18.85 15.91
CA VAL A 262 21.50 -19.08 14.70
C VAL A 262 20.62 -19.32 13.48
N GLU A 263 19.56 -20.11 13.60
CA GLU A 263 18.67 -20.43 12.48
C GLU A 263 17.95 -19.17 12.00
N LYS A 264 17.44 -18.35 12.93
CA LYS A 264 16.81 -17.07 12.59
C LYS A 264 17.80 -16.08 11.99
N ARG A 265 19.06 -16.06 12.46
CA ARG A 265 20.11 -15.22 11.89
C ARG A 265 20.43 -15.62 10.45
N GLU A 266 20.56 -16.93 10.17
CA GLU A 266 20.77 -17.43 8.81
C GLU A 266 19.62 -17.07 7.88
N GLN A 267 18.36 -17.17 8.36
CA GLN A 267 17.19 -16.75 7.58
C GLN A 267 17.19 -15.26 7.25
N LEU A 268 17.62 -14.40 8.18
CA LEU A 268 17.73 -12.96 7.95
C LEU A 268 18.92 -12.62 7.06
N GLN A 269 20.03 -13.34 7.19
CA GLN A 269 21.20 -13.19 6.34
C GLN A 269 20.89 -13.53 4.87
N ALA A 270 20.05 -14.54 4.63
CA ALA A 270 19.56 -14.88 3.29
C ALA A 270 18.73 -13.76 2.64
N LEU A 271 18.16 -12.85 3.46
CA LEU A 271 17.44 -11.66 3.02
C LEU A 271 18.31 -10.39 3.04
N ASN A 272 19.62 -10.51 3.29
CA ASN A 272 20.53 -9.38 3.37
C ASN A 272 21.75 -9.59 2.46
N PRO A 273 21.57 -9.52 1.13
CA PRO A 273 22.70 -9.60 0.20
C PRO A 273 23.70 -8.47 0.49
N SER A 274 24.98 -8.70 0.21
CA SER A 274 26.00 -7.65 0.34
C SER A 274 25.67 -6.47 -0.58
N SER A 275 26.21 -5.29 -0.28
CA SER A 275 26.11 -4.12 -1.18
C SER A 275 26.60 -4.44 -2.60
N GLU A 276 27.64 -5.26 -2.72
CA GLU A 276 28.13 -5.80 -4.00
C GLU A 276 27.10 -6.71 -4.69
N GLY A 277 26.40 -7.57 -3.94
CA GLY A 277 25.35 -8.44 -4.47
C GLY A 277 24.13 -7.68 -4.99
N LEU A 278 23.82 -6.52 -4.42
CA LEU A 278 22.81 -5.62 -4.99
C LEU A 278 23.30 -5.01 -6.31
N VAL A 279 24.54 -4.48 -6.34
CA VAL A 279 25.11 -3.92 -7.57
C VAL A 279 25.15 -4.98 -8.67
N GLU A 280 25.42 -6.23 -8.32
CA GLU A 280 25.34 -7.37 -9.23
C GLU A 280 23.90 -7.66 -9.69
N TYR A 281 22.89 -7.58 -8.79
CA TYR A 281 21.48 -7.64 -9.18
C TYR A 281 21.13 -6.52 -10.18
N VAL A 282 21.49 -5.26 -9.91
CA VAL A 282 21.24 -4.13 -10.83
C VAL A 282 21.88 -4.41 -12.19
N ARG A 283 23.15 -4.83 -12.22
CA ARG A 283 23.83 -5.21 -13.46
C ARG A 283 23.16 -6.38 -14.18
N SER A 284 22.61 -7.34 -13.43
CA SER A 284 21.89 -8.49 -13.98
C SER A 284 20.57 -8.08 -14.63
N GLN A 285 19.85 -7.10 -14.07
CA GLN A 285 18.63 -6.59 -14.67
C GLN A 285 18.95 -5.86 -15.98
N ASN A 286 19.98 -5.02 -15.99
CA ASN A 286 20.42 -4.32 -17.21
C ASN A 286 20.80 -5.31 -18.34
N SER A 287 21.51 -6.41 -18.02
CA SER A 287 21.91 -7.38 -19.05
C SER A 287 20.74 -8.21 -19.60
N VAL A 288 19.75 -8.54 -18.76
CA VAL A 288 18.51 -9.20 -19.21
C VAL A 288 17.71 -8.27 -20.13
N ILE A 289 17.68 -6.97 -19.82
CA ILE A 289 16.98 -5.97 -20.63
C ILE A 289 17.69 -5.73 -21.96
N GLU A 290 19.02 -5.65 -21.98
CA GLU A 290 19.80 -5.59 -23.22
C GLU A 290 19.51 -6.78 -24.14
N LEU A 291 19.49 -8.00 -23.58
CA LEU A 291 19.15 -9.22 -24.32
C LEU A 291 17.71 -9.24 -24.83
N ALA A 292 16.75 -8.82 -24.00
CA ALA A 292 15.34 -8.72 -24.38
C ALA A 292 15.10 -7.63 -25.44
N ALA A 293 15.80 -6.50 -25.35
CA ALA A 293 15.76 -5.41 -26.33
C ALA A 293 16.36 -5.85 -27.68
N GLU A 294 17.46 -6.60 -27.67
CA GLU A 294 18.02 -7.20 -28.89
C GLU A 294 17.06 -8.20 -29.53
N GLU A 295 16.39 -9.03 -28.74
CA GLU A 295 15.43 -10.01 -29.24
C GLU A 295 14.18 -9.36 -29.81
N ALA A 296 13.67 -8.31 -29.14
CA ALA A 296 12.58 -7.48 -29.64
C ALA A 296 12.95 -6.74 -30.94
N ALA A 297 14.18 -6.22 -31.04
CA ALA A 297 14.70 -5.58 -32.26
C ALA A 297 14.79 -6.58 -33.43
N LYS A 298 15.26 -7.81 -33.18
CA LYS A 298 15.28 -8.90 -34.18
C LYS A 298 13.87 -9.26 -34.64
N LEU A 299 12.91 -9.32 -33.73
CA LEU A 299 11.51 -9.63 -34.05
C LEU A 299 10.88 -8.52 -34.91
N ALA A 300 11.12 -7.25 -34.56
CA ALA A 300 10.64 -6.10 -35.32
C ALA A 300 11.25 -6.05 -36.73
N GLN A 301 12.53 -6.38 -36.87
CA GLN A 301 13.20 -6.48 -38.16
C GLN A 301 12.61 -7.62 -39.01
N ALA A 302 12.38 -8.80 -38.42
CA ALA A 302 11.75 -9.92 -39.12
C ALA A 302 10.33 -9.59 -39.60
N GLN A 303 9.55 -8.86 -38.80
CA GLN A 303 8.22 -8.37 -39.17
C GLN A 303 8.28 -7.34 -40.32
N GLN A 304 9.27 -6.44 -40.31
CA GLN A 304 9.50 -5.50 -41.41
C GLN A 304 9.90 -6.21 -42.71
N GLU A 305 10.75 -7.23 -42.63
CA GLU A 305 11.15 -8.04 -43.79
C GLU A 305 9.97 -8.84 -44.36
N GLU A 306 9.12 -9.42 -43.50
CA GLU A 306 7.90 -10.11 -43.93
C GLU A 306 6.88 -9.13 -44.56
N ALA A 307 6.73 -7.94 -43.99
CA ALA A 307 5.88 -6.88 -44.55
C ALA A 307 6.42 -6.40 -45.91
N ALA A 308 7.73 -6.20 -46.04
CA ALA A 308 8.37 -5.84 -47.31
C ALA A 308 8.21 -6.95 -48.36
N ALA A 309 8.34 -8.22 -47.97
CA ALA A 309 8.12 -9.37 -48.84
C ALA A 309 6.65 -9.49 -49.29
N LYS A 310 5.68 -9.18 -48.41
CA LYS A 310 4.26 -9.10 -48.76
C LYS A 310 3.99 -7.97 -49.75
N VAL A 311 4.55 -6.79 -49.54
CA VAL A 311 4.44 -5.64 -50.47
C VAL A 311 5.06 -5.98 -51.83
N ALA A 312 6.23 -6.60 -51.86
CA ALA A 312 6.88 -7.04 -53.10
C ALA A 312 6.07 -8.10 -53.86
N LYS A 313 5.40 -9.04 -53.16
CA LYS A 313 4.45 -9.99 -53.77
C LYS A 313 3.22 -9.33 -54.36
N VAL A 314 2.71 -8.25 -53.75
CA VAL A 314 1.58 -7.47 -54.27
C VAL A 314 1.99 -6.68 -55.52
N LEU A 315 3.19 -6.10 -55.53
CA LEU A 315 3.72 -5.35 -56.68
C LEU A 315 4.04 -6.25 -57.89
N THR A 316 4.57 -7.45 -57.65
CA THR A 316 4.80 -8.45 -58.73
C THR A 316 3.50 -9.01 -59.30
N LYS A 317 2.42 -9.13 -58.50
CA LYS A 317 1.08 -9.49 -59.01
C LYS A 317 0.41 -8.39 -59.84
N LYS A 318 0.80 -7.13 -59.68
CA LYS A 318 0.18 -5.98 -60.36
C LYS A 318 0.87 -5.56 -61.67
N THR A 319 2.00 -6.17 -62.02
CA THR A 319 2.82 -5.77 -63.19
C THR A 319 2.56 -6.59 -64.46
N ILE A 320 1.54 -7.46 -64.48
CA ILE A 320 1.09 -8.14 -65.71
C ILE A 320 -0.33 -7.68 -66.04
N HIS A 321 -0.43 -6.50 -66.67
CA HIS A 321 -1.43 -6.14 -67.69
C HIS A 321 -1.32 -4.65 -68.00
N VAL A 322 -0.54 -4.30 -69.01
CA VAL A 322 -0.82 -3.11 -69.83
C VAL A 322 -0.69 -3.52 -71.28
N ASN A 323 -1.86 -3.71 -71.91
CA ASN A 323 -2.01 -3.86 -73.35
C ASN A 323 -1.70 -2.53 -74.05
N GLN A 324 -1.18 -2.69 -75.27
CA GLN A 324 -0.98 -1.65 -76.28
C GLN A 324 -2.29 -0.90 -76.58
N GLU A 325 -2.22 0.42 -76.75
CA GLU A 325 -3.03 1.16 -77.72
C GLU A 325 -2.46 2.57 -78.01
N THR A 326 -1.96 2.73 -79.24
CA THR A 326 -2.07 3.86 -80.18
C THR A 326 -2.10 5.33 -79.72
N GLY A 327 -1.07 6.09 -80.13
CA GLY A 327 -1.20 7.14 -81.16
C GLY A 327 -1.39 8.62 -80.75
N GLY A 328 -0.35 9.44 -81.01
CA GLY A 328 -0.39 10.92 -81.23
C GLY A 328 -0.73 11.78 -79.99
N GLU A 329 -0.10 12.90 -79.64
CA GLU A 329 0.57 13.96 -80.41
C GLU A 329 1.60 14.71 -79.53
N LYS A 330 2.40 15.55 -80.20
CA LYS A 330 3.65 16.23 -79.79
C LYS A 330 3.51 17.35 -78.75
N GLY A 331 4.62 17.62 -78.05
CA GLY A 331 4.98 18.93 -77.49
C GLY A 331 5.76 18.82 -76.17
N ASP A 332 7.03 18.41 -76.17
CA ASP A 332 8.22 19.28 -76.14
C ASP A 332 8.37 20.13 -74.86
N ARG A 333 9.23 19.65 -73.92
CA ARG A 333 10.18 20.46 -73.12
C ARG A 333 11.13 19.56 -72.30
N PRO A 334 12.41 19.96 -72.13
CA PRO A 334 13.47 19.07 -71.67
C PRO A 334 13.65 19.03 -70.15
N SER A 335 14.17 17.89 -69.71
CA SER A 335 14.62 17.50 -68.37
C SER A 335 15.60 18.50 -67.75
N LYS A 336 15.44 18.80 -66.46
CA LYS A 336 16.48 19.46 -65.65
C LYS A 336 16.75 18.64 -64.39
N VAL A 337 17.96 18.08 -64.35
CA VAL A 337 18.61 17.43 -63.22
C VAL A 337 18.80 18.46 -62.10
N ILE A 338 18.49 18.09 -60.86
CA ILE A 338 18.85 18.86 -59.66
C ILE A 338 19.76 17.97 -58.81
N GLU A 339 21.03 18.37 -58.78
CA GLU A 339 22.08 17.86 -57.89
C GLU A 339 22.15 18.80 -56.68
N TYR A 340 22.18 18.25 -55.46
CA TYR A 340 22.29 19.00 -54.22
C TYR A 340 23.77 19.30 -53.90
N SER A 341 24.10 20.56 -53.61
CA SER A 341 25.37 20.94 -52.99
C SER A 341 25.15 21.63 -51.65
N ALA A 342 25.95 21.25 -50.66
CA ALA A 342 25.94 21.69 -49.27
C ALA A 342 26.16 23.20 -49.08
N ILE A 343 25.64 23.72 -47.97
CA ILE A 343 25.80 25.10 -47.49
C ILE A 343 26.63 25.08 -46.20
N GLU A 344 27.68 25.90 -46.17
CA GLU A 344 28.35 26.37 -44.95
C GLU A 344 28.05 27.86 -44.70
N PRO A 345 28.24 28.37 -43.46
CA PRO A 345 27.47 29.49 -42.92
C PRO A 345 28.18 30.86 -43.02
N SER A 346 27.40 31.94 -43.12
CA SER A 346 27.86 33.32 -42.92
C SER A 346 26.84 34.11 -42.10
N GLY A 347 27.30 34.83 -41.06
CA GLY A 347 26.47 35.49 -40.07
C GLY A 347 26.16 36.99 -40.29
N SER A 348 25.68 37.56 -39.17
CA SER A 348 25.39 38.96 -38.79
C SER A 348 24.03 39.57 -39.14
N ASP A 349 23.17 39.74 -38.13
CA ASP A 349 22.38 40.98 -37.93
C ASP A 349 21.81 41.08 -36.49
N GLY A 350 22.43 41.93 -35.66
CA GLY A 350 22.15 42.10 -34.22
C GLY A 350 21.34 43.35 -33.84
N LYS A 351 20.49 43.87 -34.73
CA LYS A 351 19.69 45.09 -34.48
C LYS A 351 18.24 44.91 -33.97
N PRO A 352 17.52 43.77 -34.11
CA PRO A 352 16.12 43.70 -33.65
C PRO A 352 15.93 43.44 -32.14
N ILE A 353 16.99 43.10 -31.40
CA ILE A 353 16.89 42.67 -29.99
C ILE A 353 16.98 43.85 -29.02
N LEU A 354 17.80 44.86 -29.33
CA LEU A 354 18.02 46.01 -28.45
C LEU A 354 16.76 46.87 -28.28
N ASP A 355 15.95 47.02 -29.33
CA ASP A 355 14.70 47.79 -29.27
C ASP A 355 13.62 47.10 -28.42
N LYS A 356 13.57 45.75 -28.45
CA LYS A 356 12.64 44.98 -27.62
C LYS A 356 12.99 45.03 -26.13
N VAL A 357 14.28 45.05 -25.80
CA VAL A 357 14.75 45.16 -24.41
C VAL A 357 14.47 46.55 -23.85
N ALA A 358 14.67 47.62 -24.65
CA ALA A 358 14.35 48.98 -24.23
C ALA A 358 12.86 49.17 -23.94
N GLN A 359 11.99 48.53 -24.74
CA GLN A 359 10.53 48.61 -24.58
C GLN A 359 10.04 47.84 -23.35
N PHE A 360 10.61 46.66 -23.07
CA PHE A 360 10.30 45.90 -21.85
C PHE A 360 10.66 46.65 -20.55
N VAL A 361 11.79 47.36 -20.54
CA VAL A 361 12.23 48.15 -19.37
C VAL A 361 11.34 49.37 -19.15
N ALA A 362 10.81 49.98 -20.22
CA ALA A 362 9.89 51.11 -20.10
C ALA A 362 8.52 50.70 -19.51
N ASP A 363 8.08 49.46 -19.77
CA ASP A 363 6.78 48.95 -19.32
C ASP A 363 6.79 48.32 -17.91
N LEU A 364 8.00 48.08 -17.37
CA LEU A 364 8.25 47.44 -16.06
C LEU A 364 7.50 48.07 -14.86
N PRO A 365 7.37 49.41 -14.74
CA PRO A 365 6.60 50.03 -13.65
C PRO A 365 5.10 49.68 -13.70
N SER A 366 4.54 49.52 -14.91
CA SER A 366 3.14 49.12 -15.08
C SER A 366 2.92 47.65 -14.72
N TYR A 367 3.87 46.78 -15.08
CA TYR A 367 3.87 45.38 -14.71
C TYR A 367 3.98 45.16 -13.19
N ALA A 368 4.85 45.91 -12.51
CA ALA A 368 4.99 45.81 -11.05
C ALA A 368 3.72 46.29 -10.31
N GLY A 369 3.08 47.35 -10.81
CA GLY A 369 1.81 47.84 -10.25
C GLY A 369 0.65 46.86 -10.43
N ASN A 370 0.55 46.25 -11.61
CA ASN A 370 -0.46 45.22 -11.90
C ASN A 370 -0.20 43.93 -11.12
N PHE A 371 1.07 43.54 -10.94
CA PHE A 371 1.44 42.38 -10.13
C PHE A 371 1.08 42.56 -8.64
N LEU A 372 1.35 43.72 -8.05
CA LEU A 372 1.01 43.96 -6.64
C LEU A 372 -0.50 43.97 -6.39
N THR A 373 -1.30 44.41 -7.37
CA THR A 373 -2.76 44.45 -7.29
C THR A 373 -3.40 43.09 -7.58
N GLU A 374 -2.87 42.34 -8.54
CA GLU A 374 -3.36 41.01 -8.91
C GLU A 374 -3.01 39.92 -7.89
N TYR A 375 -1.85 40.03 -7.22
CA TYR A 375 -1.37 39.04 -6.24
C TYR A 375 -1.53 39.46 -4.77
N GLN A 376 -2.29 40.52 -4.49
CA GLN A 376 -2.50 41.03 -3.12
C GLN A 376 -3.04 39.94 -2.17
N THR A 377 -3.98 39.11 -2.64
CA THR A 377 -4.53 38.01 -1.83
C THR A 377 -3.46 36.98 -1.49
N VAL A 378 -2.61 36.63 -2.47
CA VAL A 378 -1.51 35.65 -2.27
C VAL A 378 -0.47 36.18 -1.29
N LEU A 379 -0.10 37.46 -1.40
CA LEU A 379 0.85 38.11 -0.49
C LEU A 379 0.30 38.21 0.94
N VAL A 380 -1.00 38.49 1.10
CA VAL A 380 -1.66 38.51 2.42
C VAL A 380 -1.74 37.11 3.02
N THR A 381 -2.08 36.09 2.23
CA THR A 381 -2.07 34.69 2.70
C THR A 381 -0.66 34.26 3.13
N PHE A 382 0.37 34.62 2.36
CA PHE A 382 1.76 34.31 2.69
C PHE A 382 2.22 35.03 3.96
N GLY A 383 1.84 36.31 4.13
CA GLY A 383 2.08 37.09 5.35
C GLY A 383 1.40 36.49 6.59
N LEU A 384 0.16 36.02 6.45
CA LEU A 384 -0.55 35.31 7.53
C LEU A 384 0.14 34.01 7.92
N LEU A 385 0.65 33.26 6.94
CA LEU A 385 1.35 32.00 7.17
C LEU A 385 2.68 32.23 7.91
N ILE A 386 3.42 33.27 7.54
CA ILE A 386 4.61 33.72 8.27
C ILE A 386 4.26 34.16 9.69
N SER A 387 3.17 34.90 9.88
CA SER A 387 2.72 35.33 11.20
C SER A 387 2.42 34.14 12.11
N VAL A 388 1.72 33.11 11.61
CA VAL A 388 1.40 31.89 12.36
C VAL A 388 2.67 31.13 12.77
N LEU A 389 3.64 31.03 11.85
CA LEU A 389 4.94 30.40 12.15
C LEU A 389 5.72 31.19 13.21
N LEU A 390 5.67 32.52 13.15
CA LEU A 390 6.33 33.38 14.13
C LEU A 390 5.66 33.25 15.51
N THR A 391 4.33 33.26 15.57
CA THR A 391 3.57 33.02 16.81
C THR A 391 3.91 31.66 17.42
N GLY A 392 3.94 30.60 16.62
CA GLY A 392 4.31 29.26 17.08
C GLY A 392 5.73 29.22 17.66
N LYS A 393 6.70 29.88 17.02
CA LYS A 393 8.08 29.98 17.55
C LYS A 393 8.14 30.73 18.89
N VAL A 394 7.38 31.82 19.03
CA VAL A 394 7.32 32.58 20.29
C VAL A 394 6.68 31.73 21.40
N THR A 395 5.59 31.01 21.11
CA THR A 395 4.93 30.13 22.09
C THR A 395 5.85 29.00 22.56
N LEU A 396 6.59 28.37 21.65
CA LEU A 396 7.57 27.32 22.00
C LEU A 396 8.71 27.87 22.85
N ALA A 397 9.21 29.08 22.56
CA ALA A 397 10.23 29.72 23.37
C ALA A 397 9.73 30.05 24.80
N ILE A 398 8.46 30.46 24.94
CA ILE A 398 7.84 30.71 26.25
C ILE A 398 7.70 29.39 27.04
N LEU A 399 7.24 28.32 26.40
CA LEU A 399 7.13 26.99 27.01
C LEU A 399 8.49 26.47 27.51
N ASP A 400 9.53 26.62 26.69
CA ASP A 400 10.89 26.23 27.06
C ASP A 400 11.41 27.05 28.26
N THR A 401 11.12 28.36 28.27
CA THR A 401 11.44 29.25 29.41
C THR A 401 10.68 28.85 30.68
N MET A 402 9.41 28.45 30.57
CA MET A 402 8.62 27.97 31.73
C MET A 402 9.17 26.67 32.30
N ASN A 403 9.67 25.76 31.45
CA ASN A 403 10.29 24.51 31.88
C ASN A 403 11.63 24.71 32.58
N GLN A 404 12.31 25.83 32.34
CA GLN A 404 13.55 26.20 33.03
C GLN A 404 13.33 26.85 34.41
N ILE A 405 12.08 27.10 34.84
CA ILE A 405 11.80 27.62 36.18
C ILE A 405 11.99 26.48 37.20
N PRO A 406 13.06 26.53 38.03
CA PRO A 406 13.35 25.47 38.97
C PRO A 406 12.38 25.60 40.14
N LEU A 407 11.26 24.88 40.09
CA LEU A 407 10.26 24.60 41.15
C LEU A 407 8.91 24.17 40.57
N LEU A 408 8.64 24.46 39.29
CA LEU A 408 7.33 24.18 38.67
C LEU A 408 7.04 22.67 38.53
N GLY A 409 8.06 21.89 38.15
CA GLY A 409 7.96 20.43 38.07
C GLY A 409 7.65 19.77 39.42
N GLY A 410 8.38 20.16 40.47
CA GLY A 410 8.14 19.66 41.82
C GLY A 410 6.78 20.05 42.39
N LEU A 411 6.26 21.24 42.05
CA LEU A 411 4.93 21.67 42.46
C LEU A 411 3.83 20.77 41.85
N PHE A 412 3.92 20.47 40.55
CA PHE A 412 2.95 19.60 39.87
C PHE A 412 2.99 18.16 40.36
N GLU A 413 4.17 17.64 40.66
CA GLU A 413 4.34 16.31 41.24
C GLU A 413 3.71 16.21 42.63
N ILE A 414 3.92 17.23 43.49
CA ILE A 414 3.29 17.31 44.81
C ILE A 414 1.76 17.40 44.68
N ILE A 415 1.24 18.22 43.75
CA ILE A 415 -0.20 18.32 43.50
C ILE A 415 -0.76 16.97 43.03
N GLY A 416 -0.07 16.27 42.13
CA GLY A 416 -0.46 14.95 41.64
C GLY A 416 -0.49 13.89 42.75
N ILE A 417 0.53 13.89 43.61
CA ILE A 417 0.60 12.99 44.78
C ILE A 417 -0.53 13.29 45.78
N LEU A 418 -0.78 14.56 46.09
CA LEU A 418 -1.86 14.98 46.99
C LEU A 418 -3.24 14.62 46.43
N PHE A 419 -3.45 14.80 45.13
CA PHE A 419 -4.70 14.43 44.47
C PHE A 419 -4.92 12.92 44.46
N THR A 420 -3.87 12.14 44.19
CA THR A 420 -3.93 10.67 44.19
C THR A 420 -4.22 10.13 45.60
N MET A 421 -3.57 10.69 46.62
CA MET A 421 -3.86 10.34 48.02
C MET A 421 -5.29 10.73 48.41
N TRP A 422 -5.76 11.91 48.03
CA TRP A 422 -7.13 12.34 48.28
C TRP A 422 -8.14 11.43 47.58
N PHE A 423 -7.91 11.08 46.31
CA PHE A 423 -8.75 10.19 45.53
C PHE A 423 -8.84 8.78 46.15
N ALA A 424 -7.69 8.21 46.54
CA ALA A 424 -7.64 6.91 47.20
C ALA A 424 -8.35 6.94 48.57
N PHE A 425 -8.15 8.00 49.36
CA PHE A 425 -8.81 8.13 50.65
C PHE A 425 -10.33 8.31 50.51
N ARG A 426 -10.76 9.13 49.54
CA ARG A 426 -12.15 9.46 49.30
C ARG A 426 -12.94 8.30 48.70
N HIS A 427 -12.34 7.54 47.78
CA HIS A 427 -13.06 6.55 46.97
C HIS A 427 -12.69 5.10 47.24
N LEU A 428 -11.49 4.79 47.74
CA LEU A 428 -11.05 3.40 47.95
C LEU A 428 -11.06 2.96 49.41
N LEU A 429 -10.81 3.86 50.37
CA LEU A 429 -10.59 3.46 51.77
C LEU A 429 -11.85 3.43 52.66
N LEU A 430 -12.85 4.28 52.43
CA LEU A 430 -14.06 4.36 53.27
C LEU A 430 -15.10 3.28 52.92
N ALA A 431 -15.51 2.50 53.92
CA ALA A 431 -16.37 1.32 53.77
C ALA A 431 -17.76 1.61 53.17
N ALA A 432 -18.31 2.81 53.37
CA ALA A 432 -19.60 3.21 52.80
C ALA A 432 -19.57 3.24 51.26
N ASN A 433 -18.48 3.72 50.67
CA ASN A 433 -18.33 3.81 49.21
C ASN A 433 -17.94 2.47 48.57
N ARG A 434 -17.36 1.53 49.34
CA ARG A 434 -17.08 0.17 48.84
C ARG A 434 -18.36 -0.61 48.59
N GLN A 435 -19.40 -0.39 49.40
CA GLN A 435 -20.69 -1.03 49.17
C GLN A 435 -21.43 -0.42 47.97
N GLU A 436 -21.34 0.90 47.76
CA GLU A 436 -21.85 1.53 46.53
C GLU A 436 -21.12 1.03 45.29
N ILE A 437 -19.78 1.00 45.31
CA ILE A 437 -18.98 0.50 44.18
C ILE A 437 -19.21 -1.01 43.95
N ALA A 438 -19.34 -1.82 45.00
CA ALA A 438 -19.65 -3.23 44.86
C ALA A 438 -21.08 -3.47 44.35
N ALA A 439 -22.04 -2.59 44.67
CA ALA A 439 -23.39 -2.64 44.14
C ALA A 439 -23.42 -2.20 42.66
N GLU A 440 -22.62 -1.20 42.28
CA GLU A 440 -22.51 -0.70 40.90
C GLU A 440 -21.77 -1.71 40.01
N ILE A 441 -20.69 -2.34 40.51
CA ILE A 441 -20.03 -3.47 39.84
C ILE A 441 -20.97 -4.67 39.79
N GLY A 442 -21.75 -4.94 40.84
CA GLY A 442 -22.75 -6.00 40.86
C GLY A 442 -23.86 -5.81 39.83
N SER A 443 -24.36 -4.57 39.65
CA SER A 443 -25.36 -4.26 38.62
C SER A 443 -24.74 -4.31 37.22
N MET A 444 -23.53 -3.78 37.04
CA MET A 444 -22.81 -3.88 35.76
C MET A 444 -22.49 -5.33 35.38
N THR A 445 -22.17 -6.18 36.35
CA THR A 445 -21.91 -7.61 36.09
C THR A 445 -23.22 -8.35 35.77
N ALA A 446 -24.33 -7.98 36.40
CA ALA A 446 -25.65 -8.51 36.08
C ALA A 446 -26.18 -8.05 34.71
N ASP A 447 -25.83 -6.83 34.30
CA ASP A 447 -26.16 -6.26 32.98
C ASP A 447 -25.29 -6.84 31.85
N VAL A 448 -24.05 -7.27 32.17
CA VAL A 448 -23.13 -7.87 31.18
C VAL A 448 -23.32 -9.38 31.03
N PHE A 449 -23.62 -10.11 32.10
CA PHE A 449 -23.71 -11.59 32.06
C PHE A 449 -25.13 -12.15 32.17
N GLY A 450 -26.14 -11.31 32.42
CA GLY A 450 -27.50 -11.77 32.67
C GLY A 450 -27.65 -12.51 34.00
N LYS A 451 -28.88 -12.59 34.53
CA LYS A 451 -29.17 -13.32 35.77
C LYS A 451 -29.03 -14.83 35.55
N THR A 452 -27.92 -15.41 35.98
CA THR A 452 -27.73 -16.86 36.07
C THR A 452 -28.64 -17.42 37.16
N THR A 453 -29.84 -17.87 36.79
CA THR A 453 -30.53 -18.90 37.58
C THR A 453 -29.71 -20.17 37.51
N ALA A 454 -29.16 -20.57 38.66
CA ALA A 454 -28.39 -21.78 38.84
C ALA A 454 -29.24 -23.02 38.47
N ILE A 455 -28.85 -23.72 37.40
CA ILE A 455 -29.20 -25.13 37.21
C ILE A 455 -28.04 -25.94 37.81
N VAL A 456 -28.35 -26.63 38.90
CA VAL A 456 -27.44 -27.58 39.55
C VAL A 456 -27.33 -28.83 38.66
N ILE A 457 -26.13 -29.13 38.17
CA ILE A 457 -25.80 -30.44 37.57
C ILE A 457 -24.78 -31.12 38.51
N PRO A 458 -25.10 -32.31 39.09
CA PRO A 458 -24.20 -33.03 39.97
C PRO A 458 -23.10 -33.78 39.20
N GLU A 459 -21.97 -33.96 39.88
CA GLU A 459 -20.73 -34.56 39.39
C GLU A 459 -20.83 -36.05 39.00
N LYS A 460 -20.10 -36.38 37.93
CA LYS A 460 -19.43 -37.66 37.57
C LYS A 460 -20.21 -38.98 37.65
N GLN A 461 -20.33 -39.62 36.48
CA GLN A 461 -20.04 -41.06 36.34
C GLN A 461 -19.45 -41.36 34.96
N ALA A 462 -18.35 -42.13 34.97
CA ALA A 462 -17.71 -42.69 33.79
C ALA A 462 -18.59 -43.79 33.17
N ILE A 463 -18.83 -43.73 31.86
CA ILE A 463 -19.40 -44.84 31.11
C ILE A 463 -18.64 -44.99 29.78
N VAL A 464 -17.96 -46.13 29.68
CA VAL A 464 -17.47 -46.78 28.46
C VAL A 464 -18.66 -47.26 27.64
N LEU A 465 -18.72 -46.98 26.34
CA LEU A 465 -19.53 -47.78 25.41
C LEU A 465 -19.01 -47.73 23.96
N THR A 466 -18.32 -48.82 23.63
CA THR A 466 -18.38 -49.63 22.40
C THR A 466 -19.13 -49.14 21.16
N ASN A 467 -18.42 -49.26 20.03
CA ASN A 467 -18.89 -49.42 18.65
C ASN A 467 -20.14 -50.29 18.51
N LEU A 468 -21.14 -49.83 17.75
CA LEU A 468 -22.03 -50.66 16.90
C LEU A 468 -22.67 -49.79 15.77
N ILE A 469 -22.41 -50.17 14.50
CA ILE A 469 -23.35 -50.29 13.33
C ILE A 469 -23.89 -48.97 12.72
N GLU A 470 -23.96 -48.65 11.40
CA GLU A 470 -23.66 -49.21 10.05
C GLU A 470 -23.72 -48.03 9.02
N PRO A 471 -23.17 -48.15 7.79
CA PRO A 471 -23.19 -47.06 6.81
C PRO A 471 -24.49 -47.06 5.96
N GLY A 472 -25.30 -46.01 6.10
CA GLY A 472 -26.44 -45.73 5.24
C GLY A 472 -26.03 -44.89 4.02
N ILE A 473 -26.13 -45.50 2.85
CA ILE A 473 -25.99 -44.87 1.52
C ILE A 473 -27.14 -43.87 1.33
N VAL A 474 -26.83 -42.62 1.00
CA VAL A 474 -27.80 -41.65 0.43
C VAL A 474 -27.20 -41.08 -0.85
N GLU A 475 -27.82 -41.42 -1.97
CA GLU A 475 -27.52 -40.89 -3.30
C GLU A 475 -27.84 -39.39 -3.37
N ILE A 476 -26.89 -38.62 -3.92
CA ILE A 476 -27.06 -37.21 -4.27
C ILE A 476 -27.43 -37.17 -5.76
N PRO A 477 -28.49 -36.44 -6.19
CA PRO A 477 -28.83 -36.35 -7.59
C PRO A 477 -27.85 -35.43 -8.34
N GLU A 478 -27.31 -35.94 -9.46
CA GLU A 478 -26.46 -35.21 -10.40
C GLU A 478 -27.21 -34.02 -11.04
N ILE A 479 -26.55 -32.85 -11.04
CA ILE A 479 -26.97 -31.67 -11.82
C ILE A 479 -26.10 -31.61 -13.10
N PRO A 480 -26.66 -31.32 -14.28
CA PRO A 480 -25.96 -31.48 -15.56
C PRO A 480 -24.81 -30.48 -15.73
N LYS A 481 -23.61 -30.99 -16.05
CA LYS A 481 -22.47 -30.18 -16.50
C LYS A 481 -22.76 -29.60 -17.88
N ALA A 482 -22.75 -28.28 -18.01
CA ALA A 482 -22.65 -27.61 -19.29
C ALA A 482 -21.20 -27.71 -19.80
N GLU A 483 -21.06 -28.17 -21.05
CA GLU A 483 -19.79 -28.35 -21.75
C GLU A 483 -19.05 -27.01 -21.93
N LEU A 484 -17.87 -26.90 -21.31
CA LEU A 484 -16.83 -25.97 -21.72
C LEU A 484 -15.92 -26.72 -22.69
N ILE A 485 -15.88 -26.23 -23.93
CA ILE A 485 -15.05 -26.74 -25.02
C ILE A 485 -13.57 -26.60 -24.62
N ALA A 486 -12.90 -27.73 -24.43
CA ALA A 486 -11.46 -27.79 -24.25
C ALA A 486 -10.75 -27.48 -25.57
N VAL A 487 -9.94 -26.42 -25.58
CA VAL A 487 -8.93 -26.20 -26.62
C VAL A 487 -7.66 -26.88 -26.14
N GLU A 488 -7.29 -27.99 -26.79
CA GLU A 488 -6.03 -28.70 -26.54
C GLU A 488 -4.82 -27.78 -26.84
N PRO A 489 -3.85 -27.64 -25.93
CA PRO A 489 -2.60 -26.97 -26.24
C PRO A 489 -1.71 -27.91 -27.06
N LYS A 490 -1.45 -27.55 -28.31
CA LYS A 490 -0.39 -28.15 -29.11
C LYS A 490 0.96 -27.88 -28.45
N SER A 491 1.58 -28.94 -27.93
CA SER A 491 2.94 -28.95 -27.46
C SER A 491 3.92 -28.89 -28.64
N GLU A 492 4.56 -27.74 -28.83
CA GLU A 492 5.88 -27.68 -29.45
C GLU A 492 6.77 -26.88 -28.52
N THR A 493 7.57 -27.62 -27.75
CA THR A 493 8.58 -27.08 -26.83
C THR A 493 9.77 -26.56 -27.63
N PRO A 494 10.11 -25.26 -27.59
CA PRO A 494 11.44 -24.83 -27.99
C PRO A 494 12.42 -25.17 -26.86
N ALA A 495 13.61 -25.62 -27.25
CA ALA A 495 14.65 -26.15 -26.38
C ALA A 495 14.94 -25.25 -25.18
N LYS A 496 14.96 -25.87 -23.98
CA LYS A 496 15.47 -25.27 -22.75
C LYS A 496 16.92 -24.84 -22.96
N THR A 497 17.17 -23.53 -22.95
CA THR A 497 18.49 -22.99 -22.65
C THR A 497 18.84 -23.39 -21.22
N PRO A 498 19.99 -24.02 -20.97
CA PRO A 498 20.33 -24.48 -19.63
C PRO A 498 20.61 -23.26 -18.75
N VAL A 499 19.73 -23.03 -17.77
CA VAL A 499 20.00 -22.13 -16.64
C VAL A 499 21.18 -22.73 -15.88
N ILE A 500 22.35 -22.13 -16.05
CA ILE A 500 23.53 -22.43 -15.25
C ILE A 500 23.31 -21.79 -13.87
N PRO A 501 23.34 -22.56 -12.77
CA PRO A 501 23.20 -22.00 -11.44
C PRO A 501 24.52 -21.31 -11.05
N HIS A 502 24.60 -20.00 -11.26
CA HIS A 502 25.62 -19.15 -10.67
C HIS A 502 24.99 -18.19 -9.65
N ALA A 503 25.51 -18.30 -8.41
CA ALA A 503 25.47 -17.33 -7.31
C ALA A 503 24.21 -17.24 -6.44
N ALA A 504 24.19 -18.06 -5.38
CA ALA A 504 23.33 -17.97 -4.20
C ALA A 504 23.56 -16.70 -3.32
N PHE A 505 23.96 -15.58 -3.92
CA PHE A 505 24.30 -14.32 -3.24
C PHE A 505 23.65 -13.07 -3.86
N ALA A 506 22.90 -13.19 -4.96
CA ALA A 506 22.12 -12.10 -5.53
C ALA A 506 20.73 -12.07 -4.89
N GLY A 507 20.38 -10.98 -4.22
CA GLY A 507 19.00 -10.73 -3.77
C GLY A 507 18.05 -10.58 -4.96
N ASN A 508 16.74 -10.67 -4.72
CA ASN A 508 15.73 -10.45 -5.77
C ASN A 508 15.26 -8.99 -5.87
N GLY A 509 15.91 -8.06 -5.15
CA GLY A 509 15.55 -6.65 -5.15
C GLY A 509 14.22 -6.34 -4.44
N VAL A 510 13.55 -7.31 -3.81
CA VAL A 510 12.23 -7.13 -3.19
C VAL A 510 12.20 -7.59 -1.74
N ASP A 511 12.62 -8.82 -1.47
CA ASP A 511 12.50 -9.46 -0.15
C ASP A 511 13.63 -9.05 0.81
N GLU A 512 14.48 -8.13 0.40
CA GLU A 512 15.66 -7.71 1.16
C GLU A 512 15.30 -6.91 2.42
N LEU A 513 16.05 -7.12 3.50
CA LEU A 513 15.77 -6.50 4.81
C LEU A 513 15.70 -4.97 4.76
N ARG A 514 16.52 -4.33 3.93
CA ARG A 514 16.50 -2.87 3.79
C ARG A 514 15.18 -2.35 3.23
N TYR A 515 14.55 -3.08 2.30
CA TYR A 515 13.22 -2.74 1.78
C TYR A 515 12.15 -3.06 2.83
N LEU A 516 12.30 -4.20 3.51
CA LEU A 516 11.44 -4.57 4.62
C LEU A 516 11.48 -3.54 5.76
N PHE A 517 12.60 -2.87 6.03
CA PHE A 517 12.72 -1.85 7.08
C PHE A 517 12.58 -0.42 6.56
N ILE A 518 12.60 -0.22 5.24
CA ILE A 518 12.58 1.09 4.57
C ILE A 518 13.77 1.93 5.05
N THR A 519 14.95 1.32 5.00
CA THR A 519 16.23 1.93 5.37
C THR A 519 17.20 1.78 4.20
N SER A 520 18.27 2.58 4.17
CA SER A 520 19.23 2.47 3.07
C SER A 520 20.11 1.23 3.22
N GLU A 521 20.43 0.87 4.46
CA GLU A 521 21.33 -0.24 4.77
C GLU A 521 20.85 -1.05 5.97
N VAL A 522 21.23 -2.33 5.97
CA VAL A 522 21.07 -3.26 7.07
C VAL A 522 22.34 -4.09 7.18
N GLU A 523 22.89 -4.19 8.39
CA GLU A 523 24.06 -5.00 8.69
C GLU A 523 23.73 -5.98 9.80
N LEU A 524 23.85 -7.28 9.52
CA LEU A 524 23.77 -8.29 10.56
C LEU A 524 25.12 -8.38 11.26
N ILE A 525 25.13 -8.27 12.59
CA ILE A 525 26.34 -8.33 13.40
C ILE A 525 26.37 -9.59 14.26
N GLU A 526 27.57 -10.10 14.52
CA GLU A 526 27.79 -11.35 15.28
C GLU A 526 27.77 -11.16 16.80
N SER A 527 27.85 -9.91 17.29
CA SER A 527 27.88 -9.60 18.71
C SER A 527 27.10 -8.33 19.01
N ASN A 528 26.36 -8.33 20.11
CA ASN A 528 25.64 -7.16 20.61
C ASN A 528 26.53 -6.16 21.37
N ALA A 529 27.84 -6.40 21.51
CA ALA A 529 28.74 -5.53 22.26
C ALA A 529 28.72 -4.09 21.74
N VAL A 530 28.74 -3.92 20.41
CA VAL A 530 28.70 -2.61 19.74
C VAL A 530 27.40 -1.84 20.05
N MET A 531 26.29 -2.56 20.31
CA MET A 531 24.97 -1.94 20.55
C MET A 531 24.90 -1.19 21.89
N GLN A 532 25.79 -1.49 22.84
CA GLN A 532 25.83 -0.84 24.16
C GLN A 532 26.35 0.59 24.08
N GLU A 533 27.14 0.89 23.05
CA GLU A 533 27.76 2.20 22.84
C GLU A 533 26.95 3.10 21.90
N LEU A 534 25.92 2.55 21.26
CA LEU A 534 25.08 3.30 20.32
C LEU A 534 24.04 4.16 21.05
N PRO A 535 23.82 5.40 20.58
CA PRO A 535 22.83 6.31 21.18
C PRO A 535 21.39 5.81 20.99
N TYR A 536 21.15 5.02 19.94
CA TYR A 536 19.84 4.46 19.61
C TYR A 536 19.96 2.95 19.47
N SER A 537 19.57 2.25 20.53
CA SER A 537 19.57 0.81 20.51
C SER A 537 18.42 0.22 21.32
N PHE A 538 18.06 -1.00 20.95
CA PHE A 538 17.17 -1.87 21.71
C PHE A 538 17.92 -3.16 21.99
N GLN A 539 17.76 -3.71 23.21
CA GLN A 539 18.37 -4.98 23.58
C GLN A 539 17.36 -5.86 24.31
N SER A 540 17.32 -7.11 23.90
CA SER A 540 16.63 -8.21 24.56
C SER A 540 17.52 -9.46 24.48
N PRO A 541 17.22 -10.55 25.22
CA PRO A 541 17.98 -11.79 25.14
C PRO A 541 18.06 -12.39 23.73
N GLU A 542 17.05 -12.16 22.90
CA GLU A 542 16.93 -12.77 21.58
C GLU A 542 17.32 -11.84 20.42
N LEU A 543 17.17 -10.52 20.61
CA LEU A 543 17.28 -9.52 19.56
C LEU A 543 17.93 -8.25 20.12
N ALA A 544 18.95 -7.75 19.43
CA ALA A 544 19.47 -6.40 19.64
C ALA A 544 19.49 -5.62 18.32
N ILE A 545 19.13 -4.35 18.40
CA ILE A 545 18.97 -3.44 17.26
C ILE A 545 19.76 -2.18 17.56
N GLY A 546 20.52 -1.71 16.58
CA GLY A 546 21.20 -0.42 16.60
C GLY A 546 20.81 0.41 15.39
N VAL A 547 20.70 1.72 15.56
CA VAL A 547 20.46 2.65 14.45
C VAL A 547 21.60 3.66 14.39
N VAL A 548 22.25 3.72 13.23
CA VAL A 548 23.27 4.72 12.89
C VAL A 548 22.88 5.40 11.58
N LYS A 549 23.61 6.45 11.19
CA LYS A 549 23.42 7.05 9.86
C LYS A 549 23.93 6.09 8.79
N ALA A 550 23.22 6.05 7.67
CA ALA A 550 23.67 5.32 6.48
C ALA A 550 24.96 5.93 5.91
N ASP A 551 25.76 5.07 5.30
CA ASP A 551 27.01 5.42 4.67
C ASP A 551 26.76 6.02 3.27
N GLY A 552 27.71 6.83 2.78
CA GLY A 552 27.61 7.49 1.49
C GLY A 552 26.73 8.74 1.46
N GLU A 553 26.22 9.08 0.28
CA GLU A 553 25.51 10.33 0.03
C GLU A 553 24.04 10.07 -0.35
N LYS A 554 23.18 11.06 -0.11
CA LYS A 554 21.75 10.98 -0.44
C LYS A 554 21.53 11.04 -1.94
N CYS A 555 20.77 10.10 -2.48
CA CYS A 555 20.25 10.17 -3.85
C CYS A 555 19.06 11.15 -3.95
N ASP A 556 19.11 12.10 -4.89
CA ASP A 556 18.04 13.09 -5.06
C ASP A 556 16.71 12.49 -5.56
N ARG A 557 16.75 11.32 -6.23
CA ARG A 557 15.57 10.67 -6.80
C ARG A 557 14.86 9.74 -5.81
N CYS A 558 15.55 8.75 -5.24
CA CYS A 558 14.93 7.76 -4.35
C CYS A 558 15.15 8.04 -2.86
N TRP A 559 15.96 9.04 -2.52
CA TRP A 559 16.31 9.43 -1.14
C TRP A 559 17.03 8.35 -0.31
N ASN A 560 17.40 7.23 -0.91
CA ASN A 560 18.34 6.29 -0.30
C ASN A 560 19.74 6.90 -0.27
N TYR A 561 20.52 6.48 0.70
CA TYR A 561 21.94 6.76 0.84
C TYR A 561 22.71 5.62 0.18
N SER A 562 23.71 5.97 -0.62
CA SER A 562 24.58 5.00 -1.30
C SER A 562 25.98 5.57 -1.42
N THR A 563 26.98 4.72 -1.25
CA THR A 563 28.39 5.05 -1.48
C THR A 563 28.72 5.22 -2.97
N HIS A 564 27.80 4.85 -3.87
CA HIS A 564 27.95 4.95 -5.32
C HIS A 564 27.32 6.23 -5.92
N VAL A 565 26.70 7.09 -5.10
CA VAL A 565 26.28 8.41 -5.58
C VAL A 565 27.51 9.20 -6.01
N GLY A 566 27.49 9.70 -7.25
CA GLY A 566 28.62 10.42 -7.86
C GLY A 566 29.47 9.58 -8.81
N GLU A 567 29.26 8.26 -8.92
CA GLU A 567 29.98 7.42 -9.87
C GLU A 567 29.55 7.65 -11.34
N SER A 568 28.29 8.02 -11.57
CA SER A 568 27.81 8.36 -12.91
C SER A 568 28.19 9.78 -13.30
N ILE A 569 28.90 9.92 -14.42
CA ILE A 569 29.26 11.23 -14.99
C ILE A 569 28.01 11.99 -15.47
N GLU A 570 27.03 11.27 -16.04
CA GLU A 570 25.81 11.87 -16.57
C GLU A 570 24.82 12.24 -15.47
N HIS A 571 24.79 11.47 -14.38
CA HIS A 571 23.87 11.66 -13.26
C HIS A 571 24.60 11.63 -11.91
N PRO A 572 25.40 12.66 -11.57
CA PRO A 572 26.27 12.64 -10.39
C PRO A 572 25.53 12.74 -9.05
N LEU A 573 24.24 13.09 -9.04
CA LEU A 573 23.44 13.30 -7.82
C LEU A 573 22.50 12.12 -7.49
N ILE A 574 22.57 11.02 -8.23
CA ILE A 574 21.71 9.85 -8.03
C ILE A 574 22.51 8.57 -7.86
N CYS A 575 21.91 7.58 -7.18
CA CYS A 575 22.54 6.29 -6.92
C CYS A 575 22.47 5.37 -8.14
N GLU A 576 23.25 4.29 -8.10
CA GLU A 576 23.37 3.25 -9.13
C GLU A 576 22.03 2.65 -9.58
N ARG A 577 21.08 2.50 -8.65
CA ARG A 577 19.71 2.06 -8.93
C ARG A 577 18.92 3.09 -9.75
N CYS A 578 19.05 4.36 -9.38
CA CYS A 578 18.34 5.45 -10.03
C CYS A 578 18.92 5.78 -11.40
N VAL A 579 20.22 5.58 -11.62
CA VAL A 579 20.83 5.67 -12.95
C VAL A 579 20.15 4.68 -13.90
N SER A 580 20.11 3.40 -13.53
CA SER A 580 19.44 2.36 -14.34
C SER A 580 17.95 2.64 -14.49
N ALA A 581 17.28 3.16 -13.45
CA ALA A 581 15.85 3.49 -13.52
C ALA A 581 15.52 4.63 -14.49
N VAL A 582 16.38 5.64 -14.60
CA VAL A 582 16.14 6.79 -15.48
C VAL A 582 16.23 6.40 -16.96
N VAL A 583 17.04 5.39 -17.29
CA VAL A 583 17.14 4.84 -18.65
C VAL A 583 16.14 3.70 -18.91
N GLY A 584 15.33 3.33 -17.91
CA GLY A 584 14.30 2.29 -18.05
C GLY A 584 14.80 0.86 -17.86
N GLU A 585 15.95 0.69 -17.20
CA GLU A 585 16.64 -0.61 -17.07
C GLU A 585 16.60 -1.20 -15.65
N PHE A 586 15.89 -0.58 -14.69
CA PHE A 586 15.88 -0.98 -13.28
C PHE A 586 14.64 -1.76 -12.84
#